data_AF-A0A923D4V8-F1
#
_entry.id   AF-A0A923D4V8-F1
#
_cell.length_a   1.000
_cell.length_b   1.000
_cell.length_c   1.000
_cell.angle_alpha   90.00
_cell.angle_beta   90.00
_cell.angle_gamma   90.00
#
_symmetry.space_group_name_H-M   'P 1'
#
loop_
_entity.id
_entity.type
_entity.pdbx_description
1 polymer ?
#
loop_
_entity_poly.entity_id
_entity_poly.type
_entity_poly.pdbx_seq_one_letter_code
_entity_poly.pdbx_strand_id
1 'polypeptide(L)' 'MVFWLVAVGCLFVGEASSSDNKITAKSIRVVMDNNYPPYAFLDAKGNLQGILIDQWRLWEQKTGIKAAISGIDWGEA' A
#
# COMPACT_ATOMS: atom_id res chain seq x y z
N MET A 1 20.99 56.46 -24.81
CA MET A 1 21.76 55.49 -24.01
C MET A 1 20.87 55.07 -22.86
N VAL A 2 20.42 53.80 -22.87
CA VAL A 2 19.84 52.98 -21.79
C VAL A 2 18.76 53.63 -20.91
N PHE A 3 17.53 53.09 -20.95
CA PHE A 3 16.76 52.65 -19.77
C PHE A 3 15.40 52.11 -20.25
N TRP A 4 15.39 50.82 -20.61
CA TRP A 4 14.17 50.04 -20.80
C TRP A 4 13.60 49.75 -19.41
N LEU A 5 12.46 50.37 -19.07
CA LEU A 5 11.71 50.08 -17.86
C LEU A 5 10.88 48.83 -18.11
N VAL A 6 11.23 47.76 -17.39
CA VAL A 6 10.62 46.43 -17.44
C VAL A 6 9.14 46.53 -17.09
N ALA A 7 8.27 46.30 -18.07
CA ALA A 7 6.85 46.10 -17.86
C ALA A 7 6.63 44.70 -17.27
N VAL A 8 6.33 44.71 -15.98
CA VAL A 8 5.62 43.68 -15.22
C VAL A 8 4.48 43.07 -16.05
N GLY A 9 4.44 41.75 -16.15
CA GLY A 9 3.27 41.08 -16.73
C GLY A 9 3.45 39.59 -16.95
N CYS A 10 2.87 38.80 -16.06
CA CYS A 10 2.59 37.36 -16.20
C CYS A 10 3.78 36.39 -16.09
N LEU A 11 4.29 36.26 -14.86
CA LEU A 11 4.77 34.96 -14.36
C LEU A 11 3.95 34.58 -13.13
N PHE A 12 2.67 34.29 -13.34
CA PHE A 12 1.94 33.39 -12.46
C PHE A 12 1.51 32.22 -13.33
N VAL A 13 2.44 31.30 -13.57
CA VAL A 13 2.09 29.92 -13.90
C VAL A 13 1.32 29.44 -12.68
N GLY A 14 0.00 29.34 -12.81
CA GLY A 14 -0.82 28.65 -11.84
C GLY A 14 -0.38 27.20 -11.84
N GLU A 15 0.30 26.76 -10.78
CA GLU A 15 0.39 25.35 -10.46
C GLU A 15 -1.04 24.86 -10.23
N ALA A 16 -1.61 24.22 -11.25
CA ALA A 16 -2.76 23.35 -11.07
C ALA A 16 -2.32 22.30 -10.05
N SER A 17 -2.82 22.41 -8.82
CA SER A 17 -2.67 21.38 -7.80
C SER A 17 -3.10 20.06 -8.43
N SER A 18 -2.14 19.19 -8.74
CA SER A 18 -2.43 17.79 -8.92
C SER A 18 -2.94 17.31 -7.58
N SER A 19 -4.26 17.16 -7.47
CA SER A 19 -4.86 16.35 -6.42
C SER A 19 -4.39 14.92 -6.63
N ASP A 20 -3.16 14.64 -6.22
CA ASP A 20 -2.69 13.32 -5.85
C ASP A 20 -3.63 12.91 -4.73
N ASN A 21 -4.72 12.25 -5.10
CA ASN A 21 -5.53 11.50 -4.18
C ASN A 21 -4.67 10.29 -3.79
N LYS A 22 -3.65 10.52 -2.97
CA LYS A 22 -2.91 9.47 -2.29
C LYS A 22 -3.96 8.74 -1.49
N ILE A 23 -4.39 7.61 -2.01
CA ILE A 23 -5.15 6.61 -1.28
C ILE A 23 -4.30 6.27 -0.05
N THR A 24 -4.50 6.97 1.05
CA THR A 24 -4.02 6.56 2.37
C THR A 24 -4.94 5.43 2.82
N ALA A 25 -4.92 4.31 2.10
CA ALA A 25 -5.54 3.09 2.56
C ALA A 25 -4.82 2.71 3.86
N LYS A 26 -5.50 2.94 4.99
CA LYS A 26 -4.98 2.59 6.32
C LYS A 26 -4.87 1.07 6.51
N SER A 27 -5.53 0.30 5.65
CA SER A 27 -5.52 -1.16 5.68
C SER A 27 -5.86 -1.78 4.33
N ILE A 28 -5.32 -2.96 4.06
CA ILE A 28 -5.70 -3.86 2.96
C ILE A 28 -6.13 -5.22 3.51
N ARG A 29 -7.00 -5.91 2.77
CA ARG A 29 -7.36 -7.31 3.05
C ARG A 29 -6.58 -8.21 2.11
N VAL A 30 -5.95 -9.25 2.66
CA VAL A 30 -5.17 -10.22 1.91
C VAL A 30 -5.78 -11.59 2.16
N VAL A 31 -6.25 -12.23 1.10
CA VAL A 31 -6.82 -13.58 1.15
C VAL A 31 -5.79 -14.55 0.55
N MET A 32 -5.59 -15.70 1.19
CA MET A 32 -4.69 -16.75 0.72
C MET A 32 -5.20 -18.14 1.13
N ASP A 33 -4.56 -19.16 0.60
CA ASP A 33 -4.79 -20.56 1.01
C ASP A 33 -4.42 -20.76 2.49
N ASN A 34 -5.14 -21.64 3.19
CA ASN A 34 -4.88 -22.06 4.56
C ASN A 34 -4.15 -23.41 4.67
N ASN A 35 -3.81 -24.06 3.55
CA ASN A 35 -3.19 -25.38 3.53
C ASN A 35 -2.11 -25.53 2.43
N TYR A 36 -1.18 -24.59 2.36
CA TYR A 36 -0.07 -24.60 1.41
C TYR A 36 1.30 -24.42 2.10
N PRO A 37 1.78 -25.44 2.84
CA PRO A 37 3.09 -25.38 3.49
C PRO A 37 4.25 -25.41 2.47
N PRO A 38 5.37 -24.71 2.74
CA PRO A 38 5.67 -23.92 3.94
C PRO A 38 5.24 -22.44 3.85
N TYR A 39 4.42 -22.07 2.86
CA TYR A 39 4.15 -20.68 2.52
C TYR A 39 3.00 -20.06 3.31
N ALA A 40 1.87 -20.74 3.42
CA ALA A 40 0.70 -20.34 4.21
C ALA A 40 -0.07 -21.58 4.67
N PHE A 41 -0.15 -21.83 5.97
CA PHE A 41 -0.79 -23.02 6.52
C PHE A 41 -1.23 -22.80 7.96
N LEU A 42 -2.22 -23.58 8.43
CA LEU A 42 -2.65 -23.54 9.82
C LEU A 42 -1.69 -24.32 10.74
N ASP A 43 -1.37 -23.75 11.91
CA ASP A 43 -0.70 -24.46 13.00
C ASP A 43 -1.65 -25.41 13.74
N ALA A 44 -1.13 -26.15 14.71
CA ALA A 44 -1.92 -27.08 15.52
C ALA A 44 -3.05 -26.41 16.34
N LYS A 45 -3.03 -25.08 16.46
CA LYS A 45 -4.04 -24.28 17.16
C LYS A 45 -4.98 -23.55 16.19
N GLY A 46 -4.83 -23.76 14.87
CA GLY A 46 -5.62 -23.09 13.84
C GLY A 46 -5.15 -21.67 13.49
N ASN A 47 -3.94 -21.26 13.87
CA ASN A 47 -3.39 -19.96 13.47
C ASN A 47 -2.74 -20.07 12.10
N LEU A 48 -3.02 -19.10 11.24
CA LEU A 48 -2.36 -19.00 9.94
C LEU A 48 -0.90 -18.55 10.10
N GLN A 49 0.04 -19.34 9.59
CA GLN A 49 1.49 -19.11 9.64
C GLN A 49 2.17 -19.48 8.32
N GLY A 50 3.45 -19.13 8.17
CA GLY A 50 4.28 -19.49 7.03
C GLY A 50 5.02 -18.30 6.44
N ILE A 51 5.87 -18.56 5.44
CA ILE A 51 6.76 -17.57 4.84
C ILE A 51 6.00 -16.35 4.33
N LEU A 52 4.83 -16.54 3.70
CA LEU A 52 4.04 -15.44 3.16
C LEU A 52 3.41 -14.60 4.28
N ILE A 53 3.02 -15.23 5.39
CA ILE A 53 2.51 -14.52 6.57
C ILE A 53 3.58 -13.58 7.11
N ASP A 54 4.80 -14.08 7.29
CA ASP A 54 5.93 -13.28 7.77
C ASP A 54 6.27 -12.12 6.84
N GLN A 55 6.24 -12.36 5.52
CA GLN A 55 6.47 -11.31 4.52
C GLN A 55 5.41 -10.20 4.58
N TRP A 56 4.13 -10.55 4.72
CA TRP A 56 3.07 -9.56 4.86
C TRP A 56 3.17 -8.76 6.16
N ARG A 57 3.60 -9.40 7.25
CA ARG A 57 3.88 -8.70 8.52
C ARG A 57 5.05 -7.74 8.38
N LEU A 58 6.12 -8.13 7.69
CA LEU A 58 7.25 -7.23 7.43
C LEU A 58 6.84 -6.06 6.53
N TRP A 59 6.01 -6.32 5.51
CA TRP A 59 5.46 -5.27 4.65
C TRP A 59 4.60 -4.27 5.43
N GLU A 60 3.74 -4.75 6.33
CA GLU A 60 2.95 -3.91 7.23
C GLU A 60 3.85 -3.01 8.09
N GLN A 61 4.92 -3.57 8.67
CA GLN A 61 5.89 -2.80 9.46
C GLN A 61 6.62 -1.73 8.63
N LYS A 62 6.96 -2.04 7.38
CA LYS A 62 7.71 -1.11 6.50
C LYS A 62 6.83 0.00 5.92
N THR A 63 5.56 -0.28 5.66
CA THR A 63 4.65 0.66 5.00
C THR A 63 3.75 1.42 5.96
N GLY A 64 3.53 0.90 7.16
CA GLY A 64 2.51 1.41 8.08
C GLY A 64 1.08 1.13 7.63
N ILE A 65 0.88 0.33 6.57
CA ILE A 65 -0.45 -0.07 6.08
C ILE A 65 -0.79 -1.42 6.70
N LYS A 66 -1.92 -1.49 7.41
CA LYS A 66 -2.35 -2.73 8.07
C LYS A 66 -2.72 -3.81 7.06
N ALA A 67 -2.14 -5.00 7.17
CA ALA A 67 -2.53 -6.16 6.38
C ALA A 67 -3.46 -7.06 7.20
N ALA A 68 -4.75 -7.06 6.84
CA ALA A 68 -5.72 -8.01 7.39
C ALA A 68 -5.67 -9.31 6.58
N ILE A 69 -4.88 -10.27 7.08
CA ILE A 69 -4.63 -11.54 6.41
C ILE A 69 -5.68 -12.58 6.85
N SER A 70 -6.31 -13.26 5.89
CA SER A 70 -7.23 -14.38 6.11
C SER A 70 -6.86 -15.56 5.23
N GLY A 71 -6.79 -16.74 5.83
CA GLY A 71 -6.61 -18.01 5.14
C GLY A 71 -7.97 -18.65 4.92
N ILE A 72 -8.23 -19.13 3.71
CA ILE A 72 -9.44 -19.88 3.34
C ILE A 72 -9.05 -21.19 2.65
N ASP A 73 -9.93 -22.18 2.68
CA ASP A 73 -9.77 -23.35 1.81
C ASP A 73 -9.92 -22.86 0.36
N TRP A 74 -9.01 -23.26 -0.52
CA TRP A 74 -9.03 -22.82 -1.91
C TRP A 74 -10.31 -23.24 -2.66
N GLY A 75 -10.96 -24.32 -2.24
CA GLY A 75 -12.25 -24.75 -2.76
C GLY A 75 -13.43 -23.85 -2.37
N GLU A 76 -13.23 -22.95 -1.40
CA GLU A 76 -14.25 -22.02 -0.88
C GLU A 76 -13.98 -20.55 -1.27
N ALA A 77 -12.99 -20.31 -2.13
CA ALA A 77 -12.55 -18.98 -2.56
C ALA A 77 -13.47 -18.25 -3.54
#